data_AF-A0A1I1JZ83-F1
#
_entry.id   AF-A0A1I1JZ83-F1
#
_cell.length_a   1.000
_cell.length_b   1.000
_cell.length_c   1.000
_cell.angle_alpha   90.00
_cell.angle_beta   90.00
_cell.angle_gamma   90.00
#
_symmetry.space_group_name_H-M   'P 1'
#
loop_
_entity.id
_entity.type
_entity.pdbx_description
1 polymer ?
#
loop_
_entity_poly.entity_id
_entity_poly.type
_entity_poly.pdbx_seq_one_letter_code
_entity_poly.pdbx_strand_id
1 'polypeptide(L)'
;MELTKITLTSGATYIVSHAPEDVYQRVTHSDGKPKNHIHLFTLENGAEMYINATYILSIEKVPSHNREDTPTDTAEDRSRVKANVKAAKEFKEDLDGNME
;
A
#
# COMPACT_ATOMS: atom_id res chain seq x y z
N MET A 1 -3.15 -0.31 12.79
CA MET A 1 -2.99 -1.77 12.60
C MET A 1 -1.93 -1.96 11.54
N GLU A 2 -0.90 -2.76 11.80
CA GLU A 2 0.14 -3.01 10.79
C GLU A 2 -0.38 -4.07 9.80
N LEU A 3 -0.08 -3.86 8.52
CA LEU A 3 -0.45 -4.77 7.43
C LEU A 3 0.80 -5.44 6.88
N THR A 4 0.66 -6.72 6.55
CA THR A 4 1.74 -7.52 5.99
C THR A 4 1.34 -8.06 4.64
N LYS A 5 2.23 -7.91 3.67
CA LYS A 5 2.10 -8.53 2.35
C LYS A 5 2.87 -9.86 2.38
N ILE A 6 2.15 -10.94 2.11
CA ILE A 6 2.70 -12.28 1.90
C ILE A 6 2.71 -12.56 0.41
N THR A 7 3.88 -12.83 -0.15
CA THR A 7 4.03 -13.27 -1.54
C THR A 7 4.29 -14.76 -1.56
N LEU A 8 3.52 -15.51 -2.36
CA LEU A 8 3.73 -16.94 -2.55
C LEU A 8 4.67 -17.21 -3.73
N THR A 9 5.24 -18.42 -3.78
CA THR A 9 6.06 -18.89 -4.92
C THR A 9 5.29 -18.93 -6.25
N SER A 10 3.95 -18.96 -6.21
CA SER A 10 3.10 -18.82 -7.40
C SER A 10 3.04 -17.38 -7.94
N GLY A 11 3.56 -16.40 -7.21
CA GLY A 11 3.41 -14.98 -7.49
C GLY A 11 2.13 -14.36 -6.91
N ALA A 12 1.23 -15.15 -6.32
CA ALA A 12 0.05 -14.63 -5.64
C ALA A 12 0.44 -13.83 -4.40
N THR A 13 -0.23 -12.68 -4.17
CA THR A 13 0.03 -11.81 -3.03
C THR A 13 -1.21 -11.63 -2.18
N TYR A 14 -1.05 -11.70 -0.87
CA TYR A 14 -2.13 -11.49 0.10
C TYR A 14 -1.74 -10.43 1.12
N ILE A 15 -2.68 -9.54 1.44
CA ILE A 15 -2.52 -8.54 2.50
C ILE A 15 -3.25 -9.06 3.74
N VAL A 16 -2.49 -9.30 4.80
CA VAL A 16 -2.99 -9.82 6.07
C VAL A 16 -2.95 -8.76 7.16
N SER A 17 -3.95 -8.81 8.04
CA SER A 17 -4.14 -7.94 9.20
C SER A 17 -3.29 -8.39 10.41
N HIS A 18 -2.01 -8.67 10.16
CA HIS A 18 -1.05 -9.16 11.16
C HIS A 18 0.27 -8.39 10.98
N ALA A 19 1.02 -8.17 12.06
CA ALA A 19 2.32 -7.52 11.97
C ALA A 19 3.34 -8.45 11.28
N PRO A 20 4.34 -7.91 10.54
CA PRO A 20 5.30 -8.73 9.80
C PRO A 20 6.07 -9.71 10.68
N GLU A 21 6.45 -9.28 11.89
CA GLU A 21 7.14 -10.11 12.86
C GLU A 21 6.25 -11.26 13.33
N ASP A 22 4.97 -11.01 13.61
CA ASP A 22 4.02 -12.04 14.02
C ASP A 22 3.85 -13.09 12.92
N VAL A 23 3.74 -12.65 11.66
CA VAL A 23 3.66 -13.54 10.50
C VAL A 23 4.93 -14.38 10.37
N TYR A 24 6.10 -13.74 10.45
CA TYR A 24 7.40 -14.40 10.37
C TYR A 24 7.56 -15.46 11.46
N GLN A 25 7.31 -15.10 12.72
CA GLN A 25 7.37 -16.05 13.83
C GLN A 25 6.44 -17.23 13.56
N ARG A 26 5.14 -16.99 13.27
CA ARG A 26 4.15 -18.04 13.01
C ARG A 26 4.60 -19.08 12.00
N VAL A 27 5.23 -18.65 10.90
CA VAL A 27 5.60 -19.55 9.79
C VAL A 27 7.00 -20.15 9.94
N THR A 28 7.86 -19.59 10.80
CA THR A 28 9.25 -20.06 10.95
C THR A 28 9.52 -20.95 12.15
N HIS A 29 8.68 -20.93 13.20
CA HIS A 29 8.84 -21.69 14.47
C HIS A 29 9.67 -22.97 14.31
N SER A 30 10.92 -22.98 14.77
CA SER A 30 11.93 -24.02 14.51
C SER A 30 11.96 -25.15 15.54
N ASP A 31 10.88 -25.37 16.28
CA ASP A 31 10.79 -26.18 17.49
C ASP A 31 10.86 -27.71 17.28
N GLY A 32 11.37 -28.17 16.13
CA GLY A 32 11.74 -29.57 15.86
C GLY A 32 10.57 -30.57 15.84
N LYS A 33 9.34 -30.11 16.05
CA LYS A 33 8.12 -30.94 15.97
C LYS A 33 7.62 -31.02 14.53
N PRO A 34 6.81 -32.04 14.16
CA PRO A 34 6.13 -32.07 12.87
C PRO A 34 5.31 -30.79 12.71
N LYS A 35 5.84 -29.85 11.92
CA LYS A 35 5.27 -28.52 11.82
C LYS A 35 3.99 -28.63 11.01
N ASN A 36 2.91 -28.09 11.55
CA ASN A 36 1.75 -27.83 10.74
C ASN A 36 2.13 -26.70 9.79
N HIS A 37 2.41 -27.02 8.53
CA HIS A 37 2.84 -26.04 7.53
C HIS A 37 1.71 -25.10 7.12
N ILE A 38 0.46 -25.41 7.49
CA ILE A 38 -0.71 -24.63 7.13
C ILE A 38 -1.10 -23.73 8.30
N HIS A 39 -1.13 -22.42 8.05
CA HIS A 39 -1.44 -21.40 9.06
C HIS A 39 -2.65 -20.56 8.63
N LEU A 40 -3.51 -20.23 9.58
CA LEU A 40 -4.66 -19.35 9.39
C LEU A 40 -4.25 -17.87 9.54
N PHE A 41 -4.58 -17.07 8.54
CA PHE A 41 -4.41 -15.62 8.53
C PHE A 41 -5.74 -14.93 8.30
N THR A 42 -5.84 -13.71 8.82
CA THR A 42 -6.97 -12.82 8.58
C THR A 42 -6.51 -11.79 7.56
N LEU A 43 -7.24 -11.69 6.44
CA LEU A 43 -6.99 -10.70 5.40
C LEU A 43 -7.39 -9.29 5.87
N GLU A 44 -7.01 -8.26 5.11
CA GLU A 44 -7.40 -6.86 5.36
C GLU A 44 -8.93 -6.68 5.42
N ASN A 45 -9.67 -7.41 4.58
CA ASN A 45 -11.13 -7.35 4.52
C ASN A 45 -11.83 -8.16 5.63
N GLY A 46 -11.09 -8.72 6.59
CA GLY A 46 -11.62 -9.54 7.68
C GLY A 46 -11.91 -11.00 7.33
N ALA A 47 -11.76 -11.40 6.06
CA ALA A 47 -11.90 -12.80 5.67
C ALA A 47 -10.72 -13.64 6.16
N GLU A 48 -10.97 -14.92 6.40
CA GLU A 48 -9.94 -15.87 6.83
C GLU A 48 -9.37 -16.66 5.66
N MET A 49 -8.07 -16.97 5.72
CA MET A 49 -7.34 -17.71 4.70
C MET A 49 -6.30 -18.64 5.32
N TYR A 50 -6.20 -19.86 4.80
CA TYR A 50 -5.13 -20.79 5.14
C TYR A 50 -3.99 -20.68 4.13
N ILE A 51 -2.76 -20.49 4.61
CA ILE A 51 -1.55 -20.41 3.78
C ILE A 51 -0.58 -21.49 4.22
N ASN A 52 -0.04 -22.24 3.26
CA ASN A 52 1.04 -23.17 3.50
C ASN A 52 2.40 -22.43 3.47
N ALA A 53 3.09 -22.43 4.61
CA ALA A 53 4.37 -21.77 4.84
C ALA A 53 5.47 -22.21 3.87
N THR A 54 5.43 -23.45 3.36
CA THR A 54 6.39 -23.97 2.37
C THR A 54 6.37 -23.18 1.06
N TYR A 55 5.24 -22.52 0.74
CA TYR A 55 5.10 -21.74 -0.48
C TYR A 55 5.24 -20.23 -0.27
N ILE A 56 5.62 -19.78 0.93
CA ILE A 56 5.87 -18.35 1.17
C ILE A 56 7.24 -17.99 0.60
N LEU A 57 7.24 -17.02 -0.31
CA LEU A 57 8.44 -16.48 -0.94
C LEU A 57 8.95 -15.23 -0.21
N SER A 58 8.06 -14.29 0.15
CA SER A 58 8.42 -13.07 0.89
C SER A 58 7.34 -12.65 1.88
N ILE A 59 7.79 -11.97 2.95
CA ILE A 59 6.97 -11.32 3.96
C ILE A 59 7.46 -9.87 4.04
N GLU A 60 6.59 -8.92 3.69
CA GLU A 60 6.93 -7.51 3.58
C GLU A 60 5.97 -6.67 4.43
N LYS A 61 6.50 -5.67 5.14
CA LYS A 61 5.65 -4.64 5.75
C LYS A 61 4.98 -3.86 4.62
N VAL A 62 3.66 -3.76 4.64
CA VAL A 62 2.97 -2.81 3.76
C VAL A 62 3.27 -1.43 4.33
N PRO A 63 3.97 -0.56 3.58
CA PRO A 63 4.13 0.81 4.02
C PRO A 63 2.72 1.37 4.15
N SER A 64 2.37 1.80 5.36
CA SER A 64 1.21 2.64 5.56
C SER A 64 1.40 3.83 4.63
N HIS A 65 0.77 3.80 3.46
CA HIS A 65 0.40 5.04 2.83
C HIS A 65 -0.38 5.74 3.92
N ASN A 66 0.14 6.85 4.40
CA ASN A 66 -0.72 7.88 4.94
C ASN A 66 -1.86 7.95 3.92
N ARG A 67 -3.06 7.53 4.32
CA ARG A 67 -4.23 8.21 3.80
C ARG A 67 -3.87 9.67 4.05
N GLU A 68 -3.56 10.41 3.00
CA GLU A 68 -3.55 11.86 3.08
C GLU A 68 -4.98 12.21 3.51
N ASP A 69 -5.14 12.32 4.82
CA ASP A 69 -6.31 12.85 5.46
C ASP A 69 -6.40 14.29 4.99
N THR A 70 -7.27 14.52 4.01
CA THR A 70 -7.80 15.82 3.58
C THR A 70 -6.79 16.84 3.04
N PRO A 71 -7.10 17.58 1.96
CA PRO A 71 -6.34 18.77 1.66
C PRO A 71 -6.62 19.78 2.78
N THR A 72 -5.70 19.89 3.74
CA THR A 72 -5.65 21.07 4.61
C THR A 72 -5.27 22.23 3.71
N ASP A 73 -6.32 22.95 3.32
CA ASP A 73 -6.33 24.11 2.44
C ASP A 73 -5.50 25.23 3.08
N THR A 74 -4.17 25.08 3.03
CA THR A 74 -3.21 26.07 3.50
C THR A 74 -3.21 27.24 2.54
N ALA A 75 -3.03 28.45 3.07
CA ALA A 75 -3.03 29.68 2.28
C ALA A 75 -1.99 29.66 1.12
N GLU A 76 -0.93 28.86 1.28
CA GLU A 76 0.09 28.62 0.26
C GLU A 76 -0.47 27.84 -0.96
N ASP A 77 -1.30 26.82 -0.75
CA ASP A 77 -1.87 26.02 -1.84
C ASP A 77 -2.89 26.82 -2.66
N ARG A 78 -3.69 27.68 -2.01
CA ARG A 78 -4.57 28.62 -2.72
C ARG A 78 -3.79 29.61 -3.58
N SER A 79 -2.58 29.98 -3.17
CA SER A 79 -1.72 30.88 -3.96
C SER A 79 -1.15 30.17 -5.19
N ARG A 80 -0.74 28.90 -5.04
CA ARG A 80 -0.23 28.06 -6.14
C ARG A 80 -1.30 27.75 -7.18
N VAL A 81 -2.52 27.40 -6.74
CA VAL A 81 -3.64 27.14 -7.65
C VAL A 81 -4.00 28.40 -8.45
N LYS A 82 -4.03 29.58 -7.81
CA LYS A 82 -4.27 30.85 -8.52
C LYS A 82 -3.17 31.17 -9.52
N ALA A 83 -1.91 30.95 -9.18
CA ALA A 83 -0.79 31.17 -10.09
C ALA A 83 -0.86 30.26 -11.33
N ASN A 84 -1.15 28.97 -11.12
CA ASN A 84 -1.26 28.00 -12.22
C ASN A 84 -2.46 28.30 -13.14
N VAL A 85 -3.61 28.71 -12.58
CA VAL A 85 -4.78 29.10 -13.39
C VAL A 85 -4.49 30.38 -14.19
N LYS A 86 -3.75 31.34 -13.63
CA LYS A 86 -3.35 32.55 -14.35
C LYS A 86 -2.39 32.23 -15.50
N ALA A 87 -1.38 31.41 -15.25
CA ALA A 87 -0.43 30.96 -16.27
C ALA A 87 -1.12 30.18 -17.41
N ALA A 88 -2.11 29.33 -17.09
CA ALA A 88 -2.87 28.60 -18.11
C ALA A 88 -3.75 29.52 -18.97
N LYS A 89 -4.29 30.60 -18.39
CA LYS A 89 -5.04 31.61 -19.15
C LYS A 89 -4.13 32.44 -20.05
N GLU A 90 -2.99 32.90 -19.53
CA GLU A 90 -2.00 33.65 -20.31
C GLU A 90 -1.44 32.81 -21.46
N PHE A 91 -1.13 31.54 -21.22
CA PHE A 91 -0.69 30.62 -22.28
C PHE A 91 -1.74 30.41 -23.38
N LYS A 92 -3.03 30.39 -23.01
CA LYS A 92 -4.12 30.27 -23.97
C LYS A 92 -4.33 31.57 -24.76
N GLU A 93 -4.26 32.72 -24.11
CA GLU A 93 -4.33 34.04 -24.76
C GLU A 93 -3.16 34.25 -25.73
N ASP A 94 -1.94 33.80 -25.38
CA ASP A 94 -0.78 33.81 -26.29
C ASP A 94 -0.97 32.87 -27.50
N LEU A 95 -1.64 31.73 -27.32
CA LEU A 95 -1.96 30.81 -28.41
C LEU A 95 -3.04 31.35 -29.34
N ASP A 96 -4.08 31.99 -28.80
CA ASP A 96 -5.17 32.58 -29.57
C ASP A 96 -4.73 33.91 -30.24
N GLY A 97 -3.78 34.65 -29.67
CA GLY A 97 -3.25 35.92 -30.19
C GLY A 97 -2.12 35.81 -31.21
N ASN A 98 -1.43 34.66 -31.31
CA ASN A 98 -0.40 34.39 -32.33
C ASN A 98 -0.93 33.59 -33.54
N MET A 99 -2.25 33.40 -33.64
CA MET A 99 -2.92 32.71 -34.75
C MET A 99 -3.69 33.68 -35.68
N GLU A 100 -3.32 34.97 -35.68
CA GLU A 100 -3.62 35.94 -36.75
C GLU A 100 -2.37 36.30 -37.55
#